data_AF-A0ABD3CZM6-F1
#
_entry.id   AF-A0ABD3CZM6-F1
#
_cell.length_a   1.000
_cell.length_b   1.000
_cell.length_c   1.000
_cell.angle_alpha   90.00
_cell.angle_beta   90.00
_cell.angle_gamma   90.00
#
_symmetry.space_group_name_H-M   'P 1'
#
loop_
_entity.id
_entity.type
_entity.pdbx_description
1 polymer ?
#
loop_
_entity_poly.entity_id
_entity_poly.type
_entity_poly.pdbx_seq_one_letter_code
_entity_poly.pdbx_strand_id
1 'polypeptide(L)'
;MHPNVLTAHPKLLLISPSLSAFTTPSKIIHRHPIKLSPKIKCTAAGSNNGVGPISKNWEKWVPRNFFAAEKVFGAIYGATSSPIAQYISSPTTFLHRVDPRIKMAWLLALVILPAKSDVTMRVGLVAFLALLSTWVQPTEVWKDQLGRVTLLCGILFVLTGLGTDSAPSLLRSRSPPASLTGLSGPPPSFEGYKYVIMKFGPLQLTQKGLSAATTAACLTFTIFQSASLCLTTTMPEQLAFALQWFIRPLAKVGVPVSEVIFTLLLSLRFINLVFDEVRNVALGIVSRRIKWQQLTTLETIDVFFTYIRRIFNNIYTHAAQITQAMIVRGFRGDCDTHRVLLSAGSSTIIANIVSCSCLVGLIFAATLSNYGYF
;
A
#
# COMPACT_ATOMS: atom_id res chain seq x y z
N MET A 1 -24.65 5.24 -63.71
CA MET A 1 -23.54 5.17 -64.69
C MET A 1 -22.49 6.20 -64.32
N HIS A 2 -21.24 5.88 -64.61
CA HIS A 2 -20.05 6.06 -63.77
C HIS A 2 -19.57 7.52 -63.48
N PRO A 3 -18.72 7.67 -62.44
CA PRO A 3 -18.28 8.88 -61.75
C PRO A 3 -16.96 9.42 -62.31
N ASN A 4 -16.48 10.54 -61.76
CA ASN A 4 -15.11 11.07 -61.90
C ASN A 4 -15.00 12.33 -60.98
N VAL A 5 -13.92 12.71 -60.29
CA VAL A 5 -12.52 12.23 -60.21
C VAL A 5 -11.73 13.13 -59.23
N LEU A 6 -10.52 12.69 -58.81
CA LEU A 6 -9.35 13.43 -58.23
C LEU A 6 -9.52 14.21 -56.89
N THR A 7 -8.85 13.88 -55.78
CA THR A 7 -7.42 13.91 -55.38
C THR A 7 -6.75 15.30 -55.23
N ALA A 8 -6.05 15.43 -54.08
CA ALA A 8 -4.81 16.18 -53.80
C ALA A 8 -4.87 17.50 -53.00
N HIS A 9 -4.35 17.43 -51.76
CA HIS A 9 -3.68 18.49 -50.98
C HIS A 9 -2.40 19.02 -51.70
N PRO A 10 -1.60 20.00 -51.19
CA PRO A 10 -1.66 20.80 -49.95
C PRO A 10 -1.34 22.32 -50.14
N LYS A 11 -1.49 23.14 -49.09
CA LYS A 11 -0.64 24.34 -48.89
C LYS A 11 -0.48 24.69 -47.41
N LEU A 12 0.73 24.46 -46.93
CA LEU A 12 1.33 25.04 -45.73
C LEU A 12 1.49 26.55 -45.91
N LEU A 13 1.24 27.35 -44.86
CA LEU A 13 2.04 28.53 -44.57
C LEU A 13 1.97 28.88 -43.08
N LEU A 14 3.12 29.35 -42.60
CA LEU A 14 3.62 29.40 -41.24
C LEU A 14 3.84 30.89 -40.89
N ILE A 15 3.80 31.21 -39.58
CA ILE A 15 4.48 32.34 -38.89
C ILE A 15 3.63 33.60 -38.53
N SER A 16 3.65 33.83 -37.21
CA SER A 16 3.23 34.93 -36.30
C SER A 16 3.99 36.27 -36.48
N PRO A 17 3.98 37.25 -35.54
CA PRO A 17 2.95 37.87 -34.67
C PRO A 17 2.89 39.41 -34.88
N SER A 18 1.94 40.14 -34.27
CA SER A 18 2.08 41.60 -34.11
C SER A 18 1.52 42.10 -32.77
N LEU A 19 2.26 43.03 -32.17
CA LEU A 19 2.15 43.53 -30.81
C LEU A 19 2.02 45.06 -30.89
N SER A 20 0.92 45.62 -30.38
CA SER A 20 0.68 47.04 -30.09
C SER A 20 -0.66 47.15 -29.36
N ALA A 21 -0.97 48.06 -28.44
CA ALA A 21 -0.23 49.00 -27.62
C ALA A 21 -1.16 49.41 -26.46
N PHE A 22 -0.55 49.85 -25.38
CA PHE A 22 -1.09 50.48 -24.17
C PHE A 22 -2.21 51.51 -24.39
N THR A 23 -3.25 51.53 -23.53
CA THR A 23 -3.84 52.77 -22.97
C THR A 23 -4.60 52.46 -21.67
N THR A 24 -4.28 53.22 -20.62
CA THR A 24 -4.96 53.26 -19.30
C THR A 24 -6.23 54.11 -19.34
N PRO A 25 -7.16 53.94 -18.38
CA PRO A 25 -7.38 55.07 -17.46
C PRO A 25 -7.60 54.69 -15.98
N SER A 26 -7.00 55.50 -15.11
CA SER A 26 -7.38 55.81 -13.72
C SER A 26 -8.78 56.46 -13.67
N LYS A 27 -9.65 56.44 -12.65
CA LYS A 27 -9.50 56.58 -11.18
C LYS A 27 -10.92 56.40 -10.54
N ILE A 28 -10.97 55.81 -9.34
CA ILE A 28 -11.89 56.09 -8.19
C ILE A 28 -13.42 55.85 -8.34
N ILE A 29 -13.98 54.96 -7.49
CA ILE A 29 -15.12 55.22 -6.57
C ILE A 29 -15.29 54.06 -5.56
N HIS A 30 -15.18 54.44 -4.28
CA HIS A 30 -15.70 53.89 -3.01
C HIS A 30 -15.98 52.38 -2.81
N ARG A 31 -15.17 51.77 -1.91
CA ARG A 31 -15.52 50.56 -1.14
C ARG A 31 -16.38 50.93 0.08
N HIS A 32 -17.56 50.35 0.21
CA HIS A 32 -18.25 50.23 1.49
C HIS A 32 -17.91 48.87 2.14
N PRO A 33 -17.42 48.82 3.40
CA PRO A 33 -17.34 47.57 4.14
C PRO A 33 -18.69 47.28 4.81
N ILE A 34 -19.35 46.20 4.41
CA ILE A 34 -20.50 45.66 5.14
C ILE A 34 -19.96 45.02 6.43
N LYS A 35 -20.13 45.72 7.57
CA LYS A 35 -19.96 45.17 8.92
C LYS A 35 -21.17 44.29 9.23
N LEU A 36 -20.97 42.99 9.36
CA LEU A 36 -21.88 42.10 10.08
C LEU A 36 -21.08 41.42 11.19
N SER A 37 -21.34 41.86 12.43
CA SER A 37 -20.85 41.23 13.65
C SER A 37 -21.97 40.39 14.26
N PRO A 38 -21.83 39.07 14.43
CA PRO A 38 -22.59 38.37 15.46
C PRO A 38 -21.78 38.44 16.76
N LYS A 39 -22.23 39.33 17.65
CA LYS A 39 -21.77 39.42 19.04
C LYS A 39 -22.50 38.33 19.84
N ILE A 40 -21.97 37.12 19.88
CA ILE A 40 -22.47 36.08 20.80
C ILE A 40 -21.74 36.26 22.12
N LYS A 41 -22.47 36.85 23.07
CA LYS A 41 -22.09 37.02 24.47
C LYS A 41 -22.56 35.76 25.19
N CYS A 42 -21.64 34.84 25.51
CA CYS A 42 -21.95 33.75 26.45
C CYS A 42 -21.42 34.14 27.83
N THR A 43 -22.37 34.48 28.69
CA THR A 43 -22.20 34.68 30.12
C THR A 43 -21.79 33.37 30.79
N ALA A 44 -20.68 33.38 31.52
CA ALA A 44 -20.36 32.33 32.48
C ALA A 44 -21.36 32.45 33.64
N ALA A 45 -22.33 31.54 33.69
CA ALA A 45 -23.15 31.32 34.87
C ALA A 45 -22.51 30.16 35.65
N GLY A 46 -21.79 30.51 36.72
CA GLY A 46 -21.47 29.56 37.77
C GLY A 46 -22.75 29.18 38.50
N SER A 47 -23.11 27.90 38.43
CA SER A 47 -24.09 27.30 39.35
C SER A 47 -23.43 26.11 40.00
N ASN A 48 -22.88 26.36 41.20
CA ASN A 48 -22.70 25.35 42.21
C ASN A 48 -24.10 24.89 42.63
N ASN A 49 -24.43 23.62 42.43
CA ASN A 49 -25.28 22.86 43.35
C ASN A 49 -25.04 21.37 43.14
N GLY A 50 -24.77 20.69 44.25
CA GLY A 50 -24.13 19.38 44.31
C GLY A 50 -25.00 18.21 43.89
N VAL A 51 -24.35 17.26 43.23
CA VAL A 51 -24.67 15.83 43.29
C VAL A 51 -23.32 15.10 43.52
N GLY A 52 -23.31 14.17 44.47
CA GLY A 52 -22.12 13.59 45.11
C GLY A 52 -21.12 12.84 44.21
N PRO A 53 -19.98 12.39 44.77
CA PRO A 53 -18.80 12.01 44.00
C PRO A 53 -18.91 10.56 43.52
N ILE A 54 -19.35 10.36 42.27
CA ILE A 54 -19.26 9.02 41.66
C ILE A 54 -18.09 9.00 40.68
N SER A 55 -17.02 8.33 41.14
CA SER A 55 -15.99 7.69 40.32
C SER A 55 -15.08 8.60 39.46
N LYS A 56 -14.15 9.31 40.12
CA LYS A 56 -12.85 9.73 39.53
C LYS A 56 -11.69 8.84 39.99
N ASN A 57 -11.89 7.53 40.03
CA ASN A 57 -10.84 6.58 40.46
C ASN A 57 -10.13 5.87 39.30
N TRP A 58 -10.67 5.94 38.09
CA TRP A 58 -10.10 5.30 36.91
C TRP A 58 -8.84 6.01 36.37
N GLU A 59 -8.69 7.31 36.62
CA GLU A 59 -7.49 8.07 36.20
C GLU A 59 -6.23 7.73 37.02
N LYS A 60 -6.38 7.11 38.20
CA LYS A 60 -5.25 6.70 39.05
C LYS A 60 -4.70 5.32 38.68
N TRP A 61 -5.50 4.47 38.04
CA TRP A 61 -5.11 3.10 37.70
C TRP A 61 -4.45 2.99 36.33
N VAL A 62 -4.41 4.07 35.55
CA VAL A 62 -3.70 4.11 34.27
C VAL A 62 -2.25 4.56 34.51
N PRO A 63 -1.25 3.68 34.41
CA PRO A 63 0.15 4.08 34.54
C PRO A 63 0.52 5.03 33.39
N ARG A 64 0.69 6.32 33.70
CA ARG A 64 1.07 7.38 32.74
C ARG A 64 2.42 7.15 32.03
N ASN A 65 3.20 6.17 32.48
CA ASN A 65 4.53 5.85 31.95
C ASN A 65 4.60 4.56 31.10
N PHE A 66 3.50 3.81 30.91
CA PHE A 66 3.58 2.53 30.19
C PHE A 66 3.32 2.65 28.68
N PHE A 67 2.60 3.69 28.27
CA PHE A 67 2.49 4.09 26.87
C PHE A 67 2.92 5.54 26.79
N ALA A 68 4.20 5.75 26.46
CA ALA A 68 4.67 7.01 25.92
C ALA A 68 3.99 7.21 24.56
N ALA A 69 2.69 7.55 24.57
CA ALA A 69 1.88 7.77 23.39
C ALA A 69 2.58 8.80 22.49
N GLU A 70 3.23 9.81 23.04
CA GLU A 70 4.01 10.77 22.26
C GLU A 70 5.25 10.17 21.58
N LYS A 71 5.95 9.20 22.20
CA LYS A 71 7.04 8.47 21.53
C LYS A 71 6.52 7.46 20.51
N VAL A 72 5.39 6.81 20.78
CA VAL A 72 4.76 5.86 19.87
C VAL A 72 4.14 6.59 18.69
N PHE A 73 3.37 7.66 18.90
CA PHE A 73 2.85 8.55 17.87
C PHE A 73 3.97 9.30 17.14
N GLY A 74 5.03 9.72 17.83
CA GLY A 74 6.22 10.29 17.21
C GLY A 74 6.96 9.28 16.33
N ALA A 75 7.07 8.03 16.76
CA ALA A 75 7.61 6.93 15.97
C ALA A 75 6.68 6.54 14.80
N ILE A 76 5.36 6.63 14.95
CA ILE A 76 4.37 6.39 13.89
C ILE A 76 4.36 7.55 12.88
N TYR A 77 4.49 8.79 13.34
CA TYR A 77 4.60 9.97 12.50
C TYR A 77 5.92 9.97 11.72
N GLY A 78 7.04 9.68 12.38
CA GLY A 78 8.34 9.43 11.74
C GLY A 78 8.33 8.18 10.84
N ALA A 79 7.53 7.16 11.16
CA ALA A 79 7.35 5.99 10.30
C ALA A 79 6.53 6.29 9.03
N THR A 80 5.73 7.35 9.03
CA THR A 80 4.89 7.77 7.89
C THR A 80 5.56 8.86 7.04
N SER A 81 6.62 9.52 7.54
CA SER A 81 7.37 10.55 6.79
C SER A 81 8.31 9.98 5.74
N SER A 82 8.70 8.71 5.84
CA SER A 82 9.36 8.02 4.73
C SER A 82 8.30 7.78 3.66
N PRO A 83 8.56 8.08 2.37
CA PRO A 83 7.65 7.77 1.27
C PRO A 83 7.57 6.25 1.10
N ILE A 84 6.80 5.59 1.98
CA ILE A 84 6.46 4.18 1.88
C ILE A 84 5.72 4.03 0.56
N ALA A 85 6.08 3.00 -0.20
CA ALA A 85 5.28 2.60 -1.36
C ALA A 85 5.20 3.68 -2.47
N GLN A 86 6.21 4.55 -2.58
CA GLN A 86 6.34 5.46 -3.71
C GLN A 86 7.55 5.08 -4.57
N TYR A 87 7.41 5.32 -5.88
CA TYR A 87 8.48 5.12 -6.84
C TYR A 87 9.64 6.07 -6.57
N ILE A 88 10.86 5.54 -6.46
CA ILE A 88 12.11 6.32 -6.34
C ILE A 88 12.77 6.37 -7.72
N SER A 89 13.04 7.55 -8.26
CA SER A 89 13.65 7.69 -9.60
C SER A 89 15.18 7.62 -9.57
N SER A 90 15.80 7.93 -8.43
CA SER A 90 17.26 7.97 -8.25
C SER A 90 17.66 7.35 -6.91
N PRO A 91 18.74 6.55 -6.83
CA PRO A 91 19.68 6.15 -7.89
C PRO A 91 19.14 5.04 -8.81
N THR A 92 19.51 5.06 -10.09
CA THR A 92 19.10 4.03 -11.06
C THR A 92 19.89 2.73 -10.83
N THR A 93 19.29 1.80 -10.09
CA THR A 93 19.87 0.47 -9.88
C THR A 93 19.46 -0.53 -10.96
N PHE A 94 20.12 -1.70 -10.98
CA PHE A 94 19.83 -2.80 -11.89
C PHE A 94 18.32 -3.12 -11.95
N LEU A 95 17.64 -3.12 -10.80
CA LEU A 95 16.23 -3.48 -10.72
C LEU A 95 15.31 -2.45 -11.40
N HIS A 96 15.71 -1.18 -11.52
CA HIS A 96 14.94 -0.17 -12.25
C HIS A 96 14.91 -0.44 -13.77
N ARG A 97 15.89 -1.19 -14.29
CA ARG A 97 16.02 -1.53 -15.73
C ARG A 97 15.36 -2.85 -16.11
N VAL A 98 14.87 -3.63 -15.14
CA VAL A 98 14.19 -4.90 -15.38
C VAL A 98 12.76 -4.65 -15.84
N ASP A 99 12.30 -5.43 -16.82
CA ASP A 99 10.92 -5.35 -17.30
C ASP A 99 9.89 -5.56 -16.16
N PRO A 100 8.82 -4.74 -16.11
CA PRO A 100 7.83 -4.80 -15.03
C PRO A 100 7.06 -6.13 -15.03
N ARG A 101 6.96 -6.82 -16.17
CA ARG A 101 6.36 -8.16 -16.26
C ARG A 101 7.15 -9.20 -15.48
N ILE A 102 8.48 -9.14 -15.56
CA ILE A 102 9.37 -10.06 -14.83
C ILE A 102 9.30 -9.77 -13.33
N LYS A 103 9.21 -8.49 -12.95
CA LYS A 103 9.01 -8.10 -11.53
C LYS A 103 7.69 -8.63 -10.96
N MET A 104 6.61 -8.57 -11.74
CA MET A 104 5.32 -9.14 -11.34
C MET A 104 5.39 -10.67 -11.20
N ALA A 105 6.09 -11.37 -12.10
CA ALA A 105 6.34 -12.80 -11.96
C ALA A 105 7.17 -13.11 -10.70
N TRP A 106 8.18 -12.29 -10.39
CA TRP A 106 8.95 -12.35 -9.15
C TRP A 106 8.07 -12.19 -7.91
N LEU A 107 7.18 -11.21 -7.90
CA LEU A 107 6.28 -10.96 -6.77
C LEU A 107 5.35 -12.17 -6.54
N LEU A 108 4.78 -12.73 -7.60
CA LEU A 108 3.97 -13.95 -7.52
C LEU A 108 4.79 -15.15 -7.01
N ALA A 109 6.00 -15.34 -7.53
CA ALA A 109 6.90 -16.41 -7.10
C ALA A 109 7.27 -16.29 -5.62
N LEU A 110 7.59 -15.08 -5.14
CA LEU A 110 7.95 -14.83 -3.75
C LEU A 110 6.78 -14.98 -2.76
N VAL A 111 5.54 -14.92 -3.22
CA VAL A 111 4.38 -15.28 -2.40
C VAL A 111 4.24 -16.80 -2.26
N ILE A 112 4.47 -17.54 -3.34
CA ILE A 112 4.25 -19.00 -3.39
C ILE A 112 5.44 -19.78 -2.80
N LEU A 113 6.67 -19.33 -3.06
CA LEU A 113 7.90 -20.05 -2.67
C LEU A 113 8.00 -20.28 -1.16
N PRO A 114 7.86 -19.26 -0.28
CA PRO A 114 7.94 -19.48 1.16
C PRO A 114 6.82 -20.39 1.68
N ALA A 115 5.63 -20.33 1.07
CA ALA A 115 4.50 -21.16 1.48
C ALA A 115 4.77 -22.66 1.26
N LYS A 116 5.48 -23.02 0.18
CA LYS A 116 5.78 -24.41 -0.16
C LYS A 116 7.13 -24.93 0.34
N SER A 117 8.00 -24.07 0.87
CA SER A 117 9.41 -24.44 1.13
C SER A 117 9.70 -24.74 2.60
N ASP A 118 10.81 -25.44 2.86
CA ASP A 118 11.29 -25.77 4.21
C ASP A 118 11.77 -24.54 5.00
N VAL A 119 11.93 -24.71 6.31
CA VAL A 119 12.38 -23.63 7.21
C VAL A 119 13.74 -23.05 6.81
N THR A 120 14.68 -23.89 6.38
CA THR A 120 16.03 -23.46 5.95
C THR A 120 15.97 -22.56 4.72
N MET A 121 15.22 -22.98 3.69
CA MET A 121 15.04 -22.21 2.47
C MET A 121 14.24 -20.92 2.70
N ARG A 122 13.24 -20.93 3.60
CA ARG A 122 12.51 -19.72 4.02
C ARG A 122 13.46 -18.67 4.61
N VAL A 123 14.33 -19.08 5.53
CA VAL A 123 15.34 -18.18 6.12
C VAL A 123 16.34 -17.70 5.07
N GLY A 124 16.77 -18.58 4.16
CA GLY A 124 17.62 -18.19 3.02
C GLY A 124 16.98 -17.15 2.11
N LEU A 125 15.68 -17.28 1.83
CA LEU A 125 14.93 -16.35 0.99
C LEU A 125 14.73 -14.98 1.67
N VAL A 126 14.49 -14.97 2.99
CA VAL A 126 14.49 -13.75 3.81
C VAL A 126 15.83 -13.03 3.75
N ALA A 127 16.94 -13.77 3.93
CA ALA A 127 18.29 -13.21 3.85
C ALA A 127 18.60 -12.66 2.45
N PHE A 128 18.26 -13.40 1.40
CA PHE A 128 18.42 -12.96 0.02
C PHE A 128 17.66 -11.65 -0.26
N LEU A 129 16.39 -11.55 0.17
CA LEU A 129 15.60 -10.34 -0.01
C LEU A 129 16.11 -9.16 0.81
N ALA A 130 16.59 -9.40 2.03
CA ALA A 130 17.20 -8.37 2.86
C ALA A 130 18.44 -7.79 2.15
N LEU A 131 19.34 -8.64 1.66
CA LEU A 131 20.54 -8.24 0.93
C LEU A 131 20.22 -7.52 -0.38
N LEU A 132 19.28 -8.04 -1.16
CA LEU A 132 18.86 -7.42 -2.42
C LEU A 132 18.28 -6.03 -2.15
N SER A 133 17.54 -5.87 -1.06
CA SER A 133 17.01 -4.56 -0.67
C SER A 133 18.09 -3.61 -0.15
N THR A 134 19.13 -4.07 0.54
CA THR A 134 20.29 -3.25 0.90
C THR A 134 21.04 -2.75 -0.33
N TRP A 135 21.13 -3.58 -1.38
CA TRP A 135 21.82 -3.24 -2.62
C TRP A 135 21.02 -2.21 -3.44
N VAL A 136 19.72 -2.44 -3.60
CA VAL A 136 18.88 -1.70 -4.56
C VAL A 136 18.48 -0.31 -4.09
N GLN A 137 18.33 -0.10 -2.78
CA GLN A 137 17.66 1.08 -2.22
C GLN A 137 18.65 1.95 -1.44
N PRO A 138 18.53 3.30 -1.50
CA PRO A 138 19.40 4.19 -0.74
C PRO A 138 19.29 3.93 0.77
N THR A 139 20.39 4.15 1.48
CA THR A 139 20.54 3.76 2.89
C THR A 139 19.49 4.38 3.82
N GLU A 140 18.99 5.57 3.49
CA GLU A 140 17.95 6.26 4.26
C GLU A 140 16.62 5.50 4.21
N VAL A 141 16.19 5.05 3.03
CA VAL A 141 14.86 4.45 2.86
C VAL A 141 14.87 2.97 3.27
N TRP A 142 15.96 2.25 2.98
CA TRP A 142 16.02 0.83 3.29
C TRP A 142 16.11 0.55 4.80
N LYS A 143 16.89 1.32 5.56
CA LYS A 143 17.02 1.12 7.03
C LYS A 143 15.68 1.26 7.72
N ASP A 144 14.94 2.29 7.34
CA ASP A 144 13.62 2.59 7.84
C ASP A 144 12.60 1.52 7.48
N GLN A 145 12.59 1.10 6.22
CA GLN A 145 11.66 0.07 5.74
C GLN A 145 11.95 -1.29 6.36
N LEU A 146 13.20 -1.75 6.30
CA LEU A 146 13.60 -3.05 6.82
C LEU A 146 13.43 -3.08 8.34
N GLY A 147 13.78 -2.01 9.05
CA GLY A 147 13.59 -1.91 10.50
C GLY A 147 12.14 -2.11 10.92
N ARG A 148 11.19 -1.45 10.23
CA ARG A 148 9.75 -1.59 10.51
C ARG A 148 9.21 -2.98 10.18
N VAL A 149 9.59 -3.54 9.03
CA VAL A 149 9.14 -4.89 8.63
C VAL A 149 9.71 -5.94 9.58
N THR A 150 10.99 -5.86 9.93
CA THR A 150 11.62 -6.76 10.90
C THR A 150 11.02 -6.63 12.29
N LEU A 151 10.67 -5.42 12.73
CA LEU A 151 9.96 -5.20 14.00
C LEU A 151 8.60 -5.92 13.98
N LEU A 152 7.79 -5.71 12.93
CA LEU A 152 6.49 -6.37 12.77
C LEU A 152 6.65 -7.89 12.80
N CYS A 153 7.61 -8.42 12.04
CA CYS A 153 7.88 -9.86 11.99
C CYS A 153 8.36 -10.40 13.35
N GLY A 154 9.15 -9.63 14.11
CA GLY A 154 9.58 -9.98 15.46
C GLY A 154 8.40 -10.05 16.45
N ILE A 155 7.49 -9.08 16.42
CA ILE A 155 6.27 -9.11 17.23
C ILE A 155 5.42 -10.34 16.85
N LEU A 156 5.24 -10.58 15.55
CA LEU A 156 4.43 -11.70 15.05
C LEU A 156 5.07 -13.05 15.41
N PHE A 157 6.39 -13.15 15.37
CA PHE A 157 7.14 -14.32 15.80
C PHE A 157 6.92 -14.61 17.29
N VAL A 158 7.07 -13.60 18.16
CA VAL A 158 6.87 -13.75 19.61
C VAL A 158 5.42 -14.13 19.91
N LEU A 159 4.45 -13.46 19.29
CA LEU A 159 3.03 -13.73 19.51
C LEU A 159 2.63 -15.14 19.04
N THR A 160 3.14 -15.57 17.88
CA THR A 160 2.84 -16.90 17.33
C THR A 160 3.57 -18.00 18.11
N GLY A 161 4.82 -17.76 18.49
CA GLY A 161 5.65 -18.73 19.21
C GLY A 161 5.17 -19.00 20.63
N LEU A 162 4.65 -17.98 21.30
CA LEU A 162 4.07 -18.10 22.64
C LEU A 162 2.57 -18.43 22.62
N GLY A 163 1.85 -18.05 21.56
CA GLY A 163 0.40 -18.22 21.45
C GLY A 163 -0.05 -19.63 21.05
N THR A 164 0.76 -20.36 20.28
CA THR A 164 0.39 -21.67 19.70
C THR A 164 0.12 -22.78 20.72
N ASP A 165 0.64 -22.68 21.94
CA ASP A 165 0.45 -23.67 23.02
C ASP A 165 -0.30 -23.12 24.25
N SER A 166 -0.82 -21.90 24.17
CA SER A 166 -1.53 -21.24 25.29
C SER A 166 -2.94 -21.79 25.53
N ALA A 167 -3.46 -22.62 24.62
CA ALA A 167 -4.72 -23.33 24.81
C ALA A 167 -4.43 -24.77 25.29
N PRO A 168 -4.80 -25.17 26.52
CA PRO A 168 -4.70 -26.56 26.92
C PRO A 168 -5.60 -27.38 25.99
N SER A 169 -5.01 -28.33 25.26
CA SER A 169 -5.81 -29.27 24.48
C SER A 169 -6.72 -30.03 25.44
N LEU A 170 -8.03 -29.78 25.39
CA LEU A 170 -9.04 -30.58 26.08
C LEU A 170 -9.20 -31.98 25.42
N LEU A 171 -8.11 -32.54 24.90
CA LEU A 171 -8.05 -33.91 24.45
C LEU A 171 -8.09 -34.79 25.69
N ARG A 172 -9.31 -35.11 26.09
CA ARG A 172 -9.57 -36.19 27.03
C ARG A 172 -8.90 -37.45 26.49
N SER A 173 -7.98 -38.02 27.26
CA SER A 173 -7.35 -39.31 26.95
C SER A 173 -8.45 -40.31 26.58
N ARG A 174 -8.43 -40.79 25.34
CA ARG A 174 -9.40 -41.78 24.83
C ARG A 174 -9.05 -43.20 25.31
N SER A 175 -7.90 -43.38 25.96
CA SER A 175 -7.53 -44.63 26.62
C SER A 175 -7.90 -44.58 28.12
N PRO A 176 -8.53 -45.65 28.65
CA PRO A 176 -8.66 -45.81 30.10
C PRO A 176 -7.26 -45.88 30.75
N PRO A 177 -7.07 -45.34 31.95
CA PRO A 177 -5.79 -45.40 32.65
C PRO A 177 -5.33 -46.85 32.80
N ALA A 178 -4.03 -47.11 32.62
CA ALA A 178 -3.44 -48.46 32.62
C ALA A 178 -3.77 -49.29 33.89
N SER A 179 -4.15 -48.63 34.98
CA SER A 179 -4.64 -49.25 36.21
C SER A 179 -5.99 -49.98 36.03
N LEU A 180 -6.82 -49.59 35.07
CA LEU A 180 -8.09 -50.26 34.75
C LEU A 180 -7.92 -51.45 33.79
N THR A 181 -6.82 -51.52 33.04
CA THR A 181 -6.56 -52.57 32.05
C THR A 181 -5.63 -53.67 32.55
N GLY A 182 -5.03 -53.54 33.74
CA GLY A 182 -4.15 -54.56 34.32
C GLY A 182 -2.84 -54.80 33.57
N LEU A 183 -2.51 -53.95 32.59
CA LEU A 183 -1.23 -53.97 31.89
C LEU A 183 -0.17 -53.23 32.74
N SER A 184 1.07 -53.74 32.76
CA SER A 184 2.19 -52.94 33.25
C SER A 184 2.22 -51.65 32.45
N GLY A 185 2.35 -50.50 33.12
CA GLY A 185 2.36 -49.19 32.48
C GLY A 185 3.35 -49.14 31.29
N PRO A 186 3.11 -48.24 30.32
CA PRO A 186 3.96 -48.15 29.13
C PRO A 186 5.44 -48.06 29.54
N PRO A 187 6.35 -48.78 28.84
CA PRO A 187 7.78 -48.72 29.13
C PRO A 187 8.30 -47.27 29.05
N PRO A 188 9.37 -46.92 29.79
CA PRO A 188 9.93 -45.56 29.84
C PRO A 188 10.53 -45.05 28.51
N SER A 189 10.34 -45.76 27.39
CA SER A 189 10.86 -45.41 26.07
C SER A 189 10.25 -44.14 25.43
N PHE A 190 9.29 -43.47 26.09
CA PHE A 190 8.77 -42.16 25.68
C PHE A 190 9.49 -40.97 26.33
N GLU A 191 10.52 -41.20 27.14
CA GLU A 191 11.24 -40.18 27.92
C GLU A 191 12.20 -39.31 27.08
N GLY A 192 12.32 -39.59 25.78
CA GLY A 192 13.23 -38.87 24.87
C GLY A 192 12.65 -37.68 24.11
N TYR A 193 11.32 -37.52 24.01
CA TYR A 193 10.72 -36.48 23.16
C TYR A 193 10.42 -35.20 23.95
N LYS A 194 11.46 -34.39 24.17
CA LYS A 194 11.34 -33.07 24.83
C LYS A 194 10.72 -32.04 23.88
N TYR A 195 9.39 -31.96 23.88
CA TYR A 195 8.61 -31.05 23.03
C TYR A 195 8.69 -29.57 23.46
N VAL A 196 8.97 -29.31 24.73
CA VAL A 196 9.12 -27.96 25.30
C VAL A 196 10.60 -27.58 25.34
N ILE A 197 10.95 -26.51 24.63
CA ILE A 197 12.31 -25.97 24.62
C ILE A 197 12.52 -25.10 25.86
N MET A 198 11.59 -24.18 26.11
CA MET A 198 11.73 -23.19 27.18
C MET A 198 10.37 -22.88 27.83
N LYS A 199 10.35 -22.74 29.16
CA LYS A 199 9.16 -22.34 29.92
C LYS A 199 9.40 -20.96 30.53
N PHE A 200 8.57 -19.99 30.17
CA PHE A 200 8.53 -18.66 30.78
C PHE A 200 7.16 -18.47 31.45
N GLY A 201 7.04 -18.95 32.70
CA GLY A 201 5.80 -18.85 33.47
C GLY A 201 4.63 -19.58 32.79
N PRO A 202 3.46 -18.95 32.58
CA PRO A 202 2.32 -19.58 31.89
C PRO A 202 2.57 -19.80 30.39
N LEU A 203 3.62 -19.20 29.82
CA LEU A 203 3.95 -19.31 28.41
C LEU A 203 5.00 -20.41 28.20
N GLN A 204 4.69 -21.39 27.35
CA GLN A 204 5.59 -22.48 27.01
C GLN A 204 5.96 -22.38 25.53
N LEU A 205 7.26 -22.36 25.24
CA LEU A 205 7.77 -22.33 23.88
C LEU A 205 8.08 -23.77 23.45
N THR A 206 7.28 -24.29 22.52
CA THR A 206 7.40 -25.65 22.01
C THR A 206 8.08 -25.68 20.66
N GLN A 207 8.61 -26.84 20.26
CA GLN A 207 9.25 -27.00 18.94
C GLN A 207 8.27 -26.68 17.80
N LYS A 208 6.99 -27.05 17.95
CA LYS A 208 5.92 -26.75 16.99
C LYS A 208 5.59 -25.26 16.97
N GLY A 209 5.54 -24.61 18.13
CA GLY A 209 5.35 -23.16 18.19
C GLY A 209 6.49 -22.39 17.55
N LEU A 210 7.73 -22.84 17.74
CA LEU A 210 8.92 -22.24 17.12
C LEU A 210 8.90 -22.37 15.60
N SER A 211 8.56 -23.54 15.05
CA SER A 211 8.49 -23.74 13.60
C SER A 211 7.34 -22.95 12.96
N ALA A 212 6.18 -22.89 13.62
CA ALA A 212 5.04 -22.09 13.19
C ALA A 212 5.36 -20.58 13.21
N ALA A 213 5.98 -20.10 14.29
CA ALA A 213 6.41 -18.70 14.43
C ALA A 213 7.43 -18.31 13.36
N THR A 214 8.44 -19.14 13.13
CA THR A 214 9.45 -18.92 12.10
C THR A 214 8.81 -18.84 10.72
N THR A 215 7.86 -19.74 10.44
CA THR A 215 7.15 -19.78 9.16
C THR A 215 6.34 -18.51 8.93
N ALA A 216 5.55 -18.11 9.93
CA ALA A 216 4.71 -16.92 9.83
C ALA A 216 5.57 -15.65 9.68
N ALA A 217 6.64 -15.52 10.47
CA ALA A 217 7.55 -14.38 10.38
C ALA A 217 8.26 -14.29 9.01
N CYS A 218 8.78 -15.41 8.49
CA CYS A 218 9.44 -15.42 7.18
C CYS A 218 8.47 -15.10 6.04
N LEU A 219 7.24 -15.61 6.09
CA LEU A 219 6.21 -15.34 5.08
C LEU A 219 5.84 -13.85 5.09
N THR A 220 5.52 -13.30 6.26
CA THR A 220 5.19 -11.87 6.39
C THR A 220 6.35 -11.00 5.92
N PHE A 221 7.57 -11.29 6.34
CA PHE A 221 8.76 -10.54 5.90
C PHE A 221 8.88 -10.55 4.38
N THR A 222 8.80 -11.73 3.77
CA THR A 222 8.96 -11.91 2.32
C THR A 222 7.91 -11.11 1.54
N ILE A 223 6.64 -11.17 1.95
CA ILE A 223 5.55 -10.48 1.26
C ILE A 223 5.73 -8.96 1.34
N PHE A 224 5.92 -8.42 2.55
CA PHE A 224 6.04 -6.98 2.73
C PHE A 224 7.30 -6.42 2.06
N GLN A 225 8.43 -7.12 2.21
CA GLN A 225 9.70 -6.66 1.65
C GLN A 225 9.71 -6.73 0.12
N SER A 226 9.17 -7.79 -0.48
CA SER A 226 9.08 -7.92 -1.94
C SER A 226 8.12 -6.91 -2.57
N ALA A 227 6.95 -6.68 -1.96
CA ALA A 227 5.99 -5.69 -2.42
C ALA A 227 6.57 -4.28 -2.39
N SER A 228 7.22 -3.90 -1.28
CA SER A 228 7.83 -2.58 -1.15
C SER A 228 8.99 -2.38 -2.15
N LEU A 229 9.79 -3.41 -2.39
CA LEU A 229 10.87 -3.38 -3.38
C LEU A 229 10.34 -3.27 -4.83
N CYS A 230 9.22 -3.92 -5.15
CA CYS A 230 8.56 -3.76 -6.45
C CYS A 230 8.05 -2.33 -6.65
N LEU A 231 7.41 -1.77 -5.62
CA LEU A 231 6.75 -0.47 -5.69
C LEU A 231 7.72 0.71 -5.65
N THR A 232 8.84 0.58 -4.95
CA THR A 232 9.93 1.57 -4.99
C THR A 232 10.63 1.59 -6.35
N THR A 233 10.73 0.46 -7.04
CA THR A 233 11.48 0.37 -8.30
C THR A 233 10.66 0.42 -9.58
N THR A 234 9.33 0.46 -9.47
CA THR A 234 8.43 0.39 -10.64
C THR A 234 7.37 1.49 -10.57
N MET A 235 7.22 2.23 -11.66
CA MET A 235 6.18 3.24 -11.79
C MET A 235 4.79 2.59 -11.88
N PRO A 236 3.73 3.23 -11.35
CA PRO A 236 2.37 2.68 -11.41
C PRO A 236 1.85 2.47 -12.84
N GLU A 237 2.21 3.34 -13.79
CA GLU A 237 1.85 3.16 -15.21
C GLU A 237 2.50 1.90 -15.82
N GLN A 238 3.76 1.61 -15.45
CA GLN A 238 4.47 0.39 -15.88
C GLN A 238 3.88 -0.88 -15.25
N LEU A 239 3.37 -0.77 -14.02
CA LEU A 239 2.67 -1.85 -13.33
C LEU A 239 1.34 -2.20 -14.02
N ALA A 240 0.58 -1.18 -14.45
CA ALA A 240 -0.64 -1.38 -15.24
C ALA A 240 -0.35 -2.07 -16.59
N PHE A 241 0.77 -1.73 -17.24
CA PHE A 241 1.21 -2.43 -18.44
C PHE A 241 1.57 -3.89 -18.18
N ALA A 242 2.24 -4.20 -17.08
CA ALA A 242 2.51 -5.58 -16.71
C ALA A 242 1.19 -6.33 -16.43
N LEU A 243 0.27 -5.71 -15.70
CA LEU A 243 -1.05 -6.25 -15.41
C LEU A 243 -1.85 -6.58 -16.68
N GLN A 244 -1.79 -5.73 -17.71
CA GLN A 244 -2.39 -6.02 -19.01
C GLN A 244 -1.95 -7.38 -19.56
N TRP A 245 -0.65 -7.68 -19.48
CA TRP A 245 -0.12 -8.95 -19.98
C TRP A 245 -0.66 -10.15 -19.20
N PHE A 246 -0.84 -10.03 -17.87
CA PHE A 246 -1.41 -11.09 -17.03
C PHE A 246 -2.92 -11.28 -17.22
N ILE A 247 -3.67 -10.21 -17.53
CA ILE A 247 -5.12 -10.28 -17.76
C ILE A 247 -5.47 -10.69 -19.21
N ARG A 248 -4.55 -10.57 -20.18
CA ARG A 248 -4.75 -11.02 -21.58
C ARG A 248 -5.40 -12.39 -21.77
N PRO A 249 -5.03 -13.48 -21.06
CA PRO A 249 -5.73 -14.77 -21.22
C PRO A 249 -7.23 -14.70 -20.93
N LEU A 250 -7.65 -13.77 -20.08
CA LEU A 250 -9.06 -13.54 -19.73
C LEU A 250 -9.86 -12.93 -20.90
N ALA A 251 -9.19 -12.36 -21.91
CA ALA A 251 -9.85 -11.91 -23.14
C ALA A 251 -10.54 -13.07 -23.88
N LYS A 252 -10.02 -14.30 -23.75
CA LYS A 252 -10.65 -15.49 -24.33
C LYS A 252 -12.01 -15.82 -23.69
N VAL A 253 -12.29 -15.29 -22.51
CA VAL A 253 -13.54 -15.47 -21.76
C VAL A 253 -14.54 -14.33 -22.07
N GLY A 254 -14.22 -13.44 -23.02
CA GLY A 254 -15.08 -12.33 -23.43
C GLY A 254 -14.93 -11.06 -22.60
N VAL A 255 -13.90 -10.96 -21.74
CA VAL A 255 -13.63 -9.74 -20.95
C VAL A 255 -12.93 -8.69 -21.82
N PRO A 256 -13.40 -7.42 -21.87
CA PRO A 256 -12.78 -6.34 -22.66
C PRO A 256 -11.51 -5.81 -21.98
N VAL A 257 -10.42 -6.57 -22.05
CA VAL A 257 -9.15 -6.27 -21.37
C VAL A 257 -8.57 -4.91 -21.81
N SER A 258 -8.71 -4.55 -23.09
CA SER A 258 -8.19 -3.27 -23.62
C SER A 258 -8.85 -2.05 -22.96
N GLU A 259 -10.17 -2.09 -22.75
CA GLU A 259 -10.94 -1.00 -22.12
C GLU A 259 -10.63 -0.89 -20.63
N VAL A 260 -10.53 -2.02 -19.94
CA VAL A 260 -10.18 -2.06 -18.51
C VAL A 260 -8.79 -1.45 -18.27
N ILE A 261 -7.82 -1.77 -19.12
CA ILE A 261 -6.46 -1.21 -18.99
C ILE A 261 -6.42 0.26 -19.37
N PHE A 262 -7.16 0.67 -20.40
CA PHE A 262 -7.26 2.07 -20.79
C PHE A 262 -7.85 2.95 -19.67
N THR A 263 -8.98 2.52 -19.11
CA THR A 263 -9.63 3.21 -17.98
C THR A 263 -8.73 3.26 -16.75
N LEU A 264 -8.00 2.19 -16.46
CA LEU A 264 -7.00 2.15 -15.38
C LEU A 264 -5.87 3.17 -15.59
N LEU A 265 -5.26 3.21 -16.78
CA LEU A 265 -4.17 4.14 -17.10
C LEU A 265 -4.61 5.59 -17.06
N LEU A 266 -5.80 5.87 -17.59
CA LEU A 266 -6.40 7.19 -17.52
C LEU A 266 -6.61 7.58 -16.04
N SER A 267 -7.15 6.68 -15.23
CA SER A 267 -7.36 6.89 -13.78
C SER A 267 -6.04 7.15 -13.04
N LEU A 268 -4.97 6.41 -13.34
CA LEU A 268 -3.64 6.62 -12.76
C LEU A 268 -3.07 8.00 -13.09
N ARG A 269 -3.36 8.56 -14.27
CA ARG A 269 -2.95 9.92 -14.60
C ARG A 269 -3.82 10.97 -13.90
N PHE A 270 -5.11 10.68 -13.75
CA PHE A 270 -6.05 11.55 -13.03
C PHE A 270 -5.80 11.63 -11.53
N ILE A 271 -5.18 10.61 -10.92
CA ILE A 271 -4.96 10.61 -9.46
C ILE A 271 -4.18 11.84 -8.97
N ASN A 272 -3.18 12.28 -9.74
CA ASN A 272 -2.39 13.47 -9.40
C ASN A 272 -3.23 14.74 -9.46
N LEU A 273 -4.07 14.87 -10.50
CA LEU A 273 -5.02 15.99 -10.62
C LEU A 273 -5.99 16.02 -9.43
N VAL A 274 -6.51 14.86 -9.04
CA VAL A 274 -7.41 14.75 -7.87
C VAL A 274 -6.70 15.17 -6.59
N PHE A 275 -5.45 14.75 -6.39
CA PHE A 275 -4.66 15.17 -5.22
C PHE A 275 -4.40 16.67 -5.18
N ASP A 276 -4.09 17.28 -6.34
CA ASP A 276 -3.90 18.73 -6.42
C ASP A 276 -5.21 19.48 -6.14
N GLU A 277 -6.33 18.97 -6.62
CA GLU A 277 -7.64 19.57 -6.35
C GLU A 277 -8.03 19.46 -4.87
N VAL A 278 -7.82 18.29 -4.26
CA VAL A 278 -8.01 18.08 -2.83
C VAL A 278 -7.12 19.03 -2.02
N ARG A 279 -5.85 19.20 -2.42
CA ARG A 279 -4.92 20.13 -1.76
C ARG A 279 -5.39 21.58 -1.89
N ASN A 280 -5.82 22.01 -3.08
CA ASN A 280 -6.32 23.37 -3.31
C ASN A 280 -7.57 23.66 -2.48
N VAL A 281 -8.52 22.73 -2.43
CA VAL A 281 -9.71 22.85 -1.58
C VAL A 281 -9.31 22.86 -0.10
N ALA A 282 -8.40 21.99 0.34
CA ALA A 282 -7.92 21.95 1.72
C ALA A 282 -7.26 23.27 2.15
N LEU A 283 -6.39 23.85 1.32
CA LEU A 283 -5.78 25.17 1.57
C LEU A 283 -6.85 26.28 1.63
N GLY A 284 -7.84 26.22 0.74
CA GLY A 284 -9.00 27.12 0.78
C GLY A 284 -9.78 27.02 2.10
N ILE A 285 -9.97 25.82 2.64
CA ILE A 285 -10.63 25.59 3.93
C ILE A 285 -9.82 26.21 5.08
N VAL A 286 -8.51 25.95 5.12
CA VAL A 286 -7.61 26.50 6.14
C VAL A 286 -7.63 28.04 6.12
N SER A 287 -7.66 28.64 4.93
CA SER A 287 -7.75 30.11 4.77
C SER A 287 -9.05 30.70 5.34
N ARG A 288 -10.14 29.93 5.34
CA ARG A 288 -11.46 30.39 5.82
C ARG A 288 -11.60 30.38 7.34
N ARG A 289 -10.54 29.99 8.07
CA ARG A 289 -10.40 30.10 9.55
C ARG A 289 -11.63 29.60 10.31
N ILE A 290 -12.14 28.44 9.92
CA ILE A 290 -13.26 27.76 10.59
C ILE A 290 -12.81 27.43 12.02
N LYS A 291 -13.61 27.82 13.02
CA LYS A 291 -13.33 27.55 14.44
C LYS A 291 -13.73 26.12 14.79
N TRP A 292 -12.92 25.14 14.38
CA TRP A 292 -13.18 23.71 14.59
C TRP A 292 -13.51 23.32 16.03
N GLN A 293 -12.95 24.02 17.03
CA GLN A 293 -13.18 23.77 18.45
C GLN A 293 -14.60 24.10 18.94
N GLN A 294 -15.38 24.85 18.16
CA GLN A 294 -16.72 25.30 18.53
C GLN A 294 -17.83 24.55 17.77
N LEU A 295 -17.49 23.64 16.85
CA LEU A 295 -18.47 22.92 16.04
C LEU A 295 -18.95 21.65 16.73
N THR A 296 -20.24 21.37 16.60
CA THR A 296 -20.84 20.08 16.94
C THR A 296 -20.40 19.03 15.91
N THR A 297 -20.43 17.75 16.28
CA THR A 297 -20.09 16.63 15.36
C THR A 297 -20.97 16.62 14.11
N LEU A 298 -22.27 16.94 14.23
CA LEU A 298 -23.19 17.03 13.09
C LEU A 298 -22.84 18.18 12.14
N GLU A 299 -22.57 19.37 12.68
CA GLU A 299 -22.18 20.54 11.87
C GLU A 299 -20.86 20.30 11.13
N THR A 300 -19.94 19.56 11.75
CA THR A 300 -18.67 19.18 11.11
C THR A 300 -18.89 18.28 9.89
N ILE A 301 -19.83 17.34 9.97
CA ILE A 301 -20.17 16.42 8.87
C ILE A 301 -20.82 17.18 7.71
N ASP A 302 -21.73 18.11 7.97
CA ASP A 302 -22.37 18.92 6.92
C ASP A 302 -21.37 19.79 6.16
N VAL A 303 -20.44 20.39 6.89
CA VAL A 303 -19.33 21.16 6.33
C VAL A 303 -18.44 20.26 5.47
N PHE A 304 -18.10 19.06 5.96
CA PHE A 304 -17.31 18.07 5.22
C PHE A 304 -18.01 17.63 3.91
N PHE A 305 -19.30 17.32 3.97
CA PHE A 305 -20.09 16.94 2.79
C PHE A 305 -20.14 18.06 1.75
N THR A 306 -20.30 19.31 2.20
CA THR A 306 -20.28 20.48 1.32
C THR A 306 -18.95 20.58 0.54
N TYR A 307 -17.83 20.24 1.18
CA TYR A 307 -16.52 20.24 0.53
C TYR A 307 -16.31 19.07 -0.42
N ILE A 308 -16.74 17.86 -0.04
CA ILE A 308 -16.74 16.70 -0.95
C ILE A 308 -17.53 17.05 -2.22
N ARG A 309 -18.72 17.63 -2.07
CA ARG A 309 -19.56 18.05 -3.20
C ARG A 309 -18.81 19.02 -4.12
N ARG A 310 -18.05 19.96 -3.56
CA ARG A 310 -17.24 20.91 -4.33
C ARG A 310 -16.12 20.21 -5.12
N ILE A 311 -15.37 19.33 -4.46
CA ILE A 311 -14.29 18.55 -5.09
C ILE A 311 -14.86 17.69 -6.23
N PHE A 312 -15.98 17.01 -5.97
CA PHE A 312 -16.62 16.15 -6.96
C PHE A 312 -17.09 16.93 -8.19
N ASN A 313 -17.73 18.09 -8.00
CA ASN A 313 -18.16 18.93 -9.12
C ASN A 313 -16.98 19.41 -9.98
N ASN A 314 -15.85 19.75 -9.35
CA ASN A 314 -14.68 20.16 -10.10
C ASN A 314 -14.05 18.99 -10.88
N ILE A 315 -13.89 17.82 -10.25
CA ILE A 315 -13.39 16.61 -10.91
C ILE A 315 -14.30 16.21 -12.08
N TYR A 316 -15.63 16.29 -11.91
CA TYR A 316 -16.59 16.01 -12.98
C TYR A 316 -16.41 16.97 -14.17
N THR A 317 -16.24 18.26 -13.90
CA THR A 317 -16.00 19.27 -14.94
C THR A 317 -14.70 18.97 -15.71
N HIS A 318 -13.63 18.60 -15.00
CA HIS A 318 -12.37 18.18 -15.63
C HIS A 318 -12.54 16.90 -16.48
N ALA A 319 -13.26 15.91 -15.99
CA ALA A 319 -13.55 14.69 -16.74
C ALA A 319 -14.33 15.00 -18.04
N ALA A 320 -15.32 15.90 -17.98
CA ALA A 320 -16.08 16.33 -19.15
C ALA A 320 -15.20 17.06 -20.18
N GLN A 321 -14.32 17.96 -19.74
CA GLN A 321 -13.36 18.66 -20.61
C GLN A 321 -12.40 17.68 -21.30
N ILE A 322 -11.88 16.70 -20.56
CA ILE A 322 -10.93 15.71 -21.11
C ILE A 322 -11.64 14.78 -22.10
N THR A 323 -12.85 14.33 -21.77
CA THR A 323 -13.66 13.51 -22.68
C THR A 323 -13.95 14.25 -23.98
N GLN A 324 -14.37 15.52 -23.90
CA GLN A 324 -14.61 16.33 -25.09
C GLN A 324 -13.33 16.51 -25.93
N ALA A 325 -12.20 16.78 -25.28
CA ALA A 325 -10.91 16.88 -25.97
C ALA A 325 -10.48 15.57 -26.64
N MET A 326 -10.82 14.42 -26.06
CA MET A 326 -10.56 13.10 -26.65
C MET A 326 -11.43 12.85 -27.88
N ILE A 327 -12.72 13.20 -27.83
CA ILE A 327 -13.64 13.09 -28.97
C ILE A 327 -13.16 13.97 -30.14
N VAL A 328 -12.77 15.22 -29.87
CA VAL A 328 -12.25 16.14 -30.91
C VAL A 328 -10.96 15.63 -31.54
N ARG A 329 -10.11 14.93 -30.78
CA ARG A 329 -8.91 14.26 -31.31
C ARG A 329 -9.21 12.97 -32.08
N GLY A 330 -10.47 12.60 -32.23
CA GLY A 330 -10.91 11.43 -32.98
C GLY A 330 -10.94 10.13 -32.19
N PHE A 331 -10.94 10.18 -30.85
CA PHE A 331 -11.12 8.96 -30.04
C PHE A 331 -12.57 8.47 -30.16
N ARG A 332 -12.76 7.31 -30.80
CA ARG A 332 -14.11 6.73 -31.04
C ARG A 332 -14.49 5.62 -30.06
N GLY A 333 -13.62 5.29 -29.11
CA GLY A 333 -13.84 4.22 -28.13
C GLY A 333 -13.70 2.80 -28.70
N ASP A 334 -13.23 2.66 -29.94
CA ASP A 334 -13.07 1.36 -30.58
C ASP A 334 -11.73 0.69 -30.22
N CYS A 335 -11.81 -0.58 -29.82
CA CYS A 335 -10.74 -1.32 -29.14
C CYS A 335 -9.64 -1.82 -30.08
N ASP A 336 -9.97 -2.08 -31.34
CA ASP A 336 -9.04 -2.64 -32.32
C ASP A 336 -8.22 -1.57 -33.05
N THR A 337 -8.78 -0.36 -33.17
CA THR A 337 -8.18 0.77 -33.90
C THR A 337 -7.23 1.60 -33.03
N HIS A 338 -7.48 1.73 -31.72
CA HIS A 338 -6.62 2.48 -30.80
C HIS A 338 -5.79 1.55 -29.91
N ARG A 339 -4.71 0.99 -30.47
CA ARG A 339 -3.71 0.30 -29.66
C ARG A 339 -2.95 1.32 -28.81
N VAL A 340 -3.22 1.31 -27.50
CA VAL A 340 -2.41 2.03 -26.53
C VAL A 340 -1.03 1.38 -26.54
N LEU A 341 -0.07 2.00 -27.24
CA LEU A 341 1.30 1.52 -27.30
C LEU A 341 1.98 1.86 -25.99
N LEU A 342 1.79 0.99 -25.01
CA LEU A 342 2.52 1.02 -23.75
C LEU A 342 3.92 0.50 -24.04
N SER A 343 4.86 1.41 -24.29
CA SER A 343 6.26 1.02 -24.29
C SER A 343 6.63 0.69 -22.86
N ALA A 344 7.14 -0.51 -22.63
CA ALA A 344 8.06 -0.71 -21.51
C ALA A 344 9.15 0.36 -21.66
N GLY A 345 9.53 1.02 -20.55
CA GLY A 345 10.70 1.89 -20.56
C GLY A 345 11.94 1.15 -21.06
N SER A 346 13.08 1.82 -21.19
CA SER A 346 14.33 1.24 -21.69
C SER A 346 14.80 0.04 -20.85
N SER A 347 14.24 -1.13 -21.14
CA SER A 347 14.54 -2.38 -20.49
C SER A 347 15.79 -2.94 -21.12
N THR A 348 16.78 -3.28 -20.28
CA THR A 348 18.01 -3.87 -20.79
C THR A 348 17.85 -5.38 -20.86
N ILE A 349 18.03 -5.96 -22.05
CA ILE A 349 17.94 -7.41 -22.29
C ILE A 349 18.78 -8.20 -21.27
N ILE A 350 19.98 -7.70 -20.96
CA ILE A 350 20.88 -8.30 -19.97
C ILE A 350 20.21 -8.39 -18.58
N ALA A 351 19.56 -7.32 -18.13
CA ALA A 351 18.90 -7.31 -16.83
C ALA A 351 17.72 -8.28 -16.76
N ASN A 352 16.99 -8.42 -17.86
CA ASN A 352 15.91 -9.40 -17.96
C ASN A 352 16.43 -10.83 -17.89
N ILE A 353 17.50 -11.15 -18.61
CA ILE A 353 18.11 -12.49 -18.62
C ILE A 353 18.60 -12.86 -17.22
N VAL A 354 19.34 -11.96 -16.57
CA VAL A 354 19.87 -12.18 -15.21
C VAL A 354 18.72 -12.34 -14.20
N SER A 355 17.69 -11.50 -14.27
CA SER A 355 16.53 -11.59 -13.37
C SER A 355 15.72 -12.88 -13.57
N CYS A 356 15.53 -13.30 -14.82
CA CYS A 356 14.84 -14.55 -15.15
C CYS A 356 15.65 -15.78 -14.71
N SER A 357 16.96 -15.78 -14.97
CA SER A 357 17.86 -16.86 -14.52
C SER A 357 17.87 -16.99 -12.99
N CYS A 358 17.93 -15.86 -12.27
CA CYS A 358 17.87 -15.86 -10.81
C CYS A 358 16.53 -16.42 -10.29
N LEU A 359 15.41 -16.04 -10.91
CA LEU A 359 14.09 -16.57 -10.56
C LEU A 359 14.03 -18.09 -10.77
N VAL A 360 14.49 -18.59 -11.92
CA VAL A 360 14.52 -20.02 -12.23
C VAL A 360 15.43 -20.77 -11.24
N GLY A 361 16.59 -20.20 -10.91
CA GLY A 361 17.51 -20.74 -9.91
C GLY A 361 16.88 -20.85 -8.53
N LEU A 362 16.13 -19.84 -8.08
CA LEU A 362 15.41 -19.88 -6.80
C LEU A 362 14.28 -20.90 -6.78
N ILE A 363 13.51 -21.01 -7.87
CA ILE A 363 12.48 -22.06 -7.98
C ILE A 363 13.14 -23.44 -7.92
N PHE A 364 14.22 -23.64 -8.67
CA PHE A 364 14.96 -24.90 -8.69
C PHE A 364 15.50 -25.26 -7.30
N ALA A 365 16.14 -24.31 -6.60
CA ALA A 365 16.63 -24.51 -5.23
C ALA A 365 15.50 -24.88 -4.26
N ALA A 366 14.36 -24.19 -4.34
CA ALA A 366 13.19 -24.47 -3.51
C ALA A 366 12.57 -25.84 -3.82
N THR A 367 12.58 -26.28 -5.08
CA THR A 367 12.14 -27.64 -5.45
C THR A 367 13.12 -28.70 -4.97
N LEU A 368 14.43 -28.47 -5.10
CA LEU A 368 15.46 -29.43 -4.69
C LEU A 368 15.45 -29.67 -3.17
N SER A 369 15.23 -28.62 -2.37
CA SER A 369 15.05 -28.75 -0.92
C SER A 369 13.95 -29.73 -0.54
N ASN A 370 12.82 -29.69 -1.26
CA ASN A 370 11.70 -30.59 -1.02
C ASN A 370 12.02 -32.06 -1.37
N TYR A 371 12.96 -32.30 -2.28
CA TYR A 371 13.40 -33.66 -2.65
C TYR A 371 14.50 -34.21 -1.74
N GLY A 372 15.31 -33.35 -1.11
CA GLY A 372 16.46 -33.76 -0.29
C GLY A 372 16.13 -34.39 1.07
N TYR A 373 14.86 -34.61 1.40
CA TYR A 373 14.40 -35.21 2.65
C TYR A 373 13.69 -36.57 2.48
N PHE A 374 13.79 -37.18 1.30
CA PHE A 374 13.58 -38.63 1.10
C PHE A 374 14.92 -39.33 1.03
#